data_AF-A0A1I2PYP8-F1
#
_entry.id   AF-A0A1I2PYP8-F1
#
_cell.length_a   1.000
_cell.length_b   1.000
_cell.length_c   1.000
_cell.angle_alpha   90.00
_cell.angle_beta   90.00
_cell.angle_gamma   90.00
#
_symmetry.space_group_name_H-M   'P 1'
#
loop_
_entity.id
_entity.type
_entity.pdbx_description
1 polymer ?
#
loop_
_entity_poly.entity_id
_entity_poly.type
_entity_poly.pdbx_seq_one_letter_code
_entity_poly.pdbx_strand_id
1 'polypeptide(L)'
;MPFDYSIDFKNTDFRKNPDKYRVGRGEQGVLMVEPYKGEILPHWRFKTPEIARQSSDKIYQMFLEYKKNDDFVGMDMARKFLQMGYTRSRRYANYKGGKKYDENGEINERDIDEEKAKSAEIFEEKWIQAREDEEYLEKKKEHQKSYG
;
A
#
# COMPACT_ATOMS: atom_id res chain seq x y z
N MET A 1 -2.42 -17.97 7.09
CA MET A 1 -1.06 -18.44 6.74
C MET A 1 -0.09 -17.26 6.73
N PRO A 2 1.21 -17.47 6.96
CA PRO A 2 2.24 -16.46 6.67
C PRO A 2 2.24 -16.11 5.17
N PHE A 3 2.73 -14.91 4.82
CA PHE A 3 2.91 -14.54 3.42
C PHE A 3 4.03 -15.37 2.80
N ASP A 4 3.76 -16.00 1.65
CA ASP A 4 4.72 -16.87 0.99
C ASP A 4 5.73 -16.06 0.16
N TYR A 5 6.94 -15.93 0.69
CA TYR A 5 8.05 -15.24 0.03
C TYR A 5 8.81 -16.13 -0.96
N SER A 6 8.43 -17.42 -1.11
CA SER A 6 9.09 -18.34 -2.05
C SER A 6 8.57 -18.22 -3.48
N ILE A 7 7.47 -17.50 -3.70
CA ILE A 7 6.92 -17.19 -5.02
C ILE A 7 7.96 -16.45 -5.87
N ASP A 8 8.07 -16.80 -7.15
CA ASP A 8 8.95 -16.10 -8.09
C ASP A 8 8.37 -14.74 -8.51
N PHE A 9 8.44 -13.77 -7.60
CA PHE A 9 8.01 -12.40 -7.84
C PHE A 9 8.80 -11.69 -8.94
N LYS A 10 10.03 -12.16 -9.23
CA LYS A 10 10.93 -11.49 -10.17
C LYS A 10 10.53 -11.75 -11.62
N ASN A 11 10.08 -12.97 -11.93
CA ASN A 11 9.74 -13.36 -13.31
C ASN A 11 8.23 -13.59 -13.53
N THR A 12 7.39 -13.32 -12.53
CA THR A 12 5.93 -13.46 -12.65
C THR A 12 5.25 -12.14 -12.96
N ASP A 13 4.51 -12.09 -14.06
CA ASP A 13 3.51 -11.06 -14.34
C ASP A 13 2.20 -11.46 -13.64
N PHE A 14 1.89 -10.81 -12.52
CA PHE A 14 0.72 -11.13 -11.70
C PHE A 14 -0.60 -10.61 -12.29
N ARG A 15 -0.56 -9.72 -13.29
CA ARG A 15 -1.75 -9.38 -14.05
C ARG A 15 -2.17 -10.54 -14.95
N LYS A 16 -1.19 -11.21 -15.56
CA LYS A 16 -1.45 -12.40 -16.39
C LYS A 16 -1.63 -13.68 -15.57
N ASN A 17 -1.09 -13.73 -14.35
CA ASN A 17 -1.13 -14.89 -13.47
C ASN A 17 -1.70 -14.48 -12.08
N PRO A 18 -2.95 -13.99 -12.01
CA PRO A 18 -3.53 -13.51 -10.74
C PRO A 18 -3.67 -14.64 -9.72
N ASP A 19 -3.88 -15.89 -10.15
CA ASP A 19 -3.95 -17.10 -9.33
C ASP A 19 -2.69 -17.37 -8.49
N LYS A 20 -1.53 -16.89 -8.94
CA LYS A 20 -0.26 -16.97 -8.21
C LYS A 20 -0.16 -15.92 -7.10
N TYR A 21 -0.99 -14.89 -7.13
CA TYR A 21 -1.00 -13.88 -6.09
C TYR A 21 -1.59 -14.43 -4.79
N ARG A 22 -0.90 -14.20 -3.67
CA ARG A 22 -1.35 -14.54 -2.31
C ARG A 22 -1.58 -13.26 -1.52
N VAL A 23 -2.75 -13.12 -0.90
CA VAL A 23 -3.11 -11.89 -0.18
C VAL A 23 -2.34 -11.79 1.15
N GLY A 24 -1.34 -10.90 1.20
CA GLY A 24 -0.54 -10.64 2.40
C GLY A 24 -1.22 -9.74 3.43
N ARG A 25 -0.80 -9.83 4.70
CA ARG A 25 -1.27 -8.95 5.78
C ARG A 25 -0.67 -7.55 5.65
N GLY A 26 -1.49 -6.52 5.88
CA GLY A 26 -1.05 -5.13 5.73
C GLY A 26 -0.38 -4.88 4.38
N GLU A 27 0.87 -4.43 4.42
CA GLU A 27 1.72 -4.06 3.27
C GLU A 27 2.59 -5.20 2.72
N GLN A 28 2.47 -6.43 3.25
CA GLN A 28 3.27 -7.56 2.76
C GLN A 28 3.09 -7.76 1.25
N GLY A 29 4.22 -7.90 0.53
CA GLY A 29 4.28 -8.09 -0.92
C GLY A 29 4.15 -6.81 -1.77
N VAL A 30 3.82 -5.65 -1.20
CA VAL A 30 3.46 -4.45 -1.97
C VAL A 30 4.54 -3.96 -2.94
N LEU A 31 5.82 -4.18 -2.61
CA LEU A 31 6.96 -3.82 -3.45
C LEU A 31 7.53 -5.00 -4.26
N MET A 32 6.78 -6.09 -4.42
CA MET A 32 7.23 -7.31 -5.10
C MET A 32 6.34 -7.69 -6.29
N VAL A 33 5.07 -7.31 -6.28
CA VAL A 33 4.08 -7.74 -7.29
C VAL A 33 4.13 -6.85 -8.53
N GLU A 34 4.67 -7.37 -9.63
CA GLU A 34 4.69 -6.70 -10.92
C GLU A 34 3.49 -7.12 -11.80
N PRO A 35 3.00 -6.25 -12.70
CA PRO A 35 3.53 -4.92 -13.07
C PRO A 35 3.06 -3.77 -12.14
N TYR A 36 2.17 -4.07 -11.18
CA TYR A 36 1.52 -3.06 -10.36
C TYR A 36 2.48 -2.20 -9.55
N LYS A 37 3.55 -2.79 -8.99
CA LYS A 37 4.60 -2.01 -8.34
C LYS A 37 5.20 -0.97 -9.30
N GLY A 38 5.58 -1.38 -10.51
CA GLY A 38 6.14 -0.48 -11.52
C GLY A 38 5.18 0.65 -11.93
N GLU A 39 3.88 0.38 -11.95
CA GLU A 39 2.85 1.37 -12.28
C GLU A 39 2.57 2.35 -11.13
N ILE A 40 2.45 1.86 -9.90
CA ILE A 40 1.97 2.65 -8.75
C ILE A 40 3.12 3.41 -8.06
N LEU A 41 4.30 2.79 -7.91
CA LEU A 41 5.44 3.36 -7.18
C LEU A 41 5.92 4.74 -7.68
N PRO A 42 5.91 5.05 -9.00
CA PRO A 42 6.25 6.39 -9.50
C PRO A 42 5.37 7.50 -8.92
N HIS A 43 4.10 7.19 -8.64
CA HIS A 43 3.14 8.16 -8.11
C HIS A 43 3.16 8.28 -6.59
N TRP A 44 3.84 7.37 -5.88
CA TRP A 44 3.81 7.28 -4.42
C TRP A 44 4.79 8.26 -3.75
N ARG A 45 4.29 9.37 -3.18
CA ARG A 45 5.08 10.48 -2.61
C ARG A 45 4.30 11.13 -1.45
N PHE A 46 5.01 11.60 -0.42
CA PHE A 46 4.38 12.16 0.80
C PHE A 46 5.26 13.24 1.48
N LYS A 47 6.01 14.01 0.67
CA LYS A 47 6.96 14.98 1.25
C LYS A 47 6.23 16.11 2.00
N THR A 48 5.13 16.61 1.44
CA THR A 48 4.29 17.66 2.01
C THR A 48 2.82 17.23 1.89
N PRO A 49 1.88 17.87 2.63
CA PRO A 49 0.46 17.57 2.51
C PRO A 49 -0.07 17.68 1.07
N GLU A 50 0.39 18.68 0.31
CA GLU A 50 0.00 18.87 -1.09
C GLU A 50 0.46 17.71 -1.97
N ILE A 51 1.72 17.29 -1.84
CA ILE A 51 2.26 16.13 -2.56
C ILE A 51 1.54 14.84 -2.14
N ALA A 52 1.24 14.69 -0.84
CA ALA A 52 0.52 13.54 -0.33
C ALA A 52 -0.88 13.45 -0.93
N ARG A 53 -1.60 14.57 -1.05
CA ARG A 53 -2.93 14.64 -1.69
C ARG A 53 -2.88 14.20 -3.14
N GLN A 54 -1.98 14.79 -3.93
CA GLN A 54 -1.80 14.42 -5.34
C GLN A 54 -1.45 12.93 -5.50
N SER A 55 -0.59 12.42 -4.61
CA SER A 55 -0.17 11.04 -4.61
C SER A 55 -1.30 10.07 -4.24
N SER A 56 -1.98 10.32 -3.11
CA SER A 56 -3.08 9.47 -2.64
C SER A 56 -4.25 9.49 -3.61
N ASP A 57 -4.58 10.65 -4.17
CA ASP A 57 -5.64 10.78 -5.17
C ASP A 57 -5.28 10.01 -6.43
N LYS A 58 -4.05 10.13 -6.94
CA LYS A 58 -3.63 9.37 -8.12
C LYS A 58 -3.68 7.86 -7.90
N ILE A 59 -3.20 7.38 -6.75
CA ILE A 59 -3.22 5.95 -6.43
C ILE A 59 -4.66 5.45 -6.24
N TYR A 60 -5.53 6.26 -5.63
CA TYR A 60 -6.95 5.92 -5.50
C TYR A 60 -7.65 5.88 -6.86
N GLN A 61 -7.31 6.77 -7.80
CA GLN A 61 -7.80 6.68 -9.18
C GLN A 61 -7.33 5.39 -9.85
N MET A 62 -6.07 4.97 -9.65
CA MET A 62 -5.59 3.68 -10.14
C MET A 62 -6.37 2.51 -9.53
N PHE A 63 -6.70 2.55 -8.23
CA PHE A 63 -7.59 1.57 -7.60
C PHE A 63 -8.95 1.48 -8.32
N LEU A 64 -9.58 2.62 -8.63
CA LEU A 64 -10.85 2.67 -9.35
C LEU A 64 -10.72 2.17 -10.80
N GLU A 65 -9.58 2.45 -11.47
CA GLU A 65 -9.28 1.93 -12.80
C GLU A 65 -9.13 0.40 -12.79
N TYR A 66 -8.37 -0.16 -11.83
CA TYR A 66 -8.27 -1.60 -11.67
C TYR A 66 -9.62 -2.24 -11.35
N LYS A 67 -10.42 -1.62 -10.48
CA LYS A 67 -11.79 -2.03 -10.17
C LYS A 67 -12.66 -2.10 -11.42
N LYS A 68 -12.67 -1.03 -12.22
CA LYS A 68 -13.42 -0.98 -13.49
C LYS A 68 -13.00 -2.09 -14.47
N ASN A 69 -11.73 -2.51 -14.41
CA ASN A 69 -11.18 -3.55 -15.27
C ASN A 69 -11.27 -4.96 -14.67
N ASP A 70 -12.00 -5.14 -13.57
CA ASP A 70 -12.11 -6.42 -12.85
C ASP A 70 -10.77 -6.96 -12.32
N ASP A 71 -9.78 -6.08 -12.13
CA ASP A 71 -8.40 -6.44 -11.76
C ASP A 71 -8.20 -6.41 -10.23
N PHE A 72 -8.53 -7.52 -9.57
CA PHE A 72 -8.39 -7.65 -8.12
C PHE A 72 -6.95 -7.43 -7.61
N VAL A 73 -5.94 -7.96 -8.30
CA VAL A 73 -4.55 -7.85 -7.83
C VAL A 73 -4.11 -6.38 -7.88
N GLY A 74 -4.49 -5.65 -8.93
CA GLY A 74 -4.27 -4.22 -9.03
C GLY A 74 -4.97 -3.43 -7.94
N MET A 75 -6.24 -3.74 -7.66
CA MET A 75 -6.98 -3.14 -6.53
C MET A 75 -6.24 -3.36 -5.21
N ASP A 76 -5.82 -4.59 -4.92
CA ASP A 76 -5.14 -4.92 -3.68
C ASP A 76 -3.78 -4.22 -3.56
N MET A 77 -3.03 -4.11 -4.66
CA MET A 77 -1.77 -3.37 -4.69
C MET A 77 -1.99 -1.88 -4.44
N ALA A 78 -2.92 -1.24 -5.13
CA ALA A 78 -3.22 0.19 -4.92
C ALA A 78 -3.64 0.46 -3.46
N ARG A 79 -4.52 -0.38 -2.89
CA ARG A 79 -4.92 -0.30 -1.48
C ARG A 79 -3.73 -0.45 -0.53
N LYS A 80 -2.80 -1.37 -0.79
CA LYS A 80 -1.57 -1.54 0.00
C LYS A 80 -0.61 -0.36 -0.13
N PHE A 81 -0.51 0.26 -1.31
CA PHE A 81 0.30 1.47 -1.50
C PHE A 81 -0.28 2.67 -0.73
N LEU A 82 -1.61 2.81 -0.69
CA LEU A 82 -2.27 3.81 0.16
C LEU A 82 -1.97 3.55 1.64
N GLN A 83 -2.06 2.30 2.09
CA GLN A 83 -1.69 1.91 3.46
C GLN A 83 -0.22 2.26 3.77
N MET A 84 0.69 1.92 2.86
CA MET A 84 2.12 2.23 3.01
C MET A 84 2.36 3.75 3.05
N GLY A 85 1.58 4.53 2.30
CA GLY A 85 1.56 6.00 2.35
C GLY A 85 1.21 6.50 3.75
N TYR A 86 0.14 5.99 4.33
CA TYR A 86 -0.29 6.31 5.69
C TYR A 86 0.78 5.95 6.73
N THR A 87 1.23 4.69 6.75
CA THR A 87 2.14 4.20 7.79
C THR A 87 3.52 4.83 7.72
N ARG A 88 4.06 5.05 6.51
CA ARG A 88 5.36 5.72 6.34
C ARG A 88 5.27 7.21 6.65
N SER A 89 4.23 7.90 6.20
CA SER A 89 4.03 9.32 6.56
C SER A 89 3.91 9.49 8.07
N ARG A 90 3.12 8.64 8.73
CA ARG A 90 2.95 8.67 10.20
C ARG A 90 4.26 8.33 10.93
N ARG A 91 5.08 7.42 10.40
CA ARG A 91 6.40 7.14 10.96
C ARG A 91 7.32 8.36 10.87
N TYR A 92 7.31 9.06 9.74
CA TYR A 92 8.10 10.29 9.56
C TYR A 92 7.57 11.46 10.39
N ALA A 93 6.26 11.47 10.67
CA ALA A 93 5.66 12.42 11.60
C ALA A 93 6.11 12.19 13.03
N ASN A 94 6.25 10.93 13.44
CA ASN A 94 6.62 10.60 14.82
C ASN A 94 8.12 10.66 15.08
N TYR A 95 8.95 10.40 14.07
CA TYR A 95 10.40 10.26 14.23
C TYR A 95 11.13 10.98 13.11
N LYS A 96 12.07 11.85 13.46
CA LYS A 96 12.90 12.59 12.50
C LYS A 96 13.56 11.64 11.50
N GLY A 97 13.33 11.90 10.21
CA GLY A 97 13.83 11.05 9.12
C GLY A 97 13.24 9.63 9.09
N GLY A 98 12.15 9.37 9.82
CA GLY A 98 11.52 8.06 9.95
C GLY A 98 12.32 7.03 10.76
N LYS A 99 13.38 7.45 11.46
CA LYS A 99 14.23 6.57 12.27
C LYS A 99 13.59 6.29 13.62
N LYS A 100 12.78 5.24 13.71
CA LYS A 100 12.12 4.84 14.96
C LYS A 100 13.12 4.29 15.99
N TYR A 101 14.12 3.54 15.54
CA TYR A 101 15.11 2.90 16.40
C TYR A 101 16.47 3.55 16.19
N ASP A 102 17.25 3.67 17.26
CA ASP A 102 18.65 4.09 17.22
C ASP A 102 19.58 2.89 16.89
N GLU A 103 20.90 3.10 16.96
CA GLU A 103 21.91 2.07 16.68
C GLU A 103 21.93 0.93 17.70
N ASN A 104 21.41 1.17 18.91
CA ASN A 104 21.32 0.19 19.99
C ASN A 104 19.97 -0.57 19.99
N GLY A 105 19.05 -0.19 19.11
CA GLY A 105 17.70 -0.75 19.04
C GLY A 105 16.70 -0.11 20.01
N GLU A 106 17.07 0.99 20.66
CA GLU A 106 16.19 1.78 21.52
C GLU A 106 15.27 2.69 20.69
N ILE A 107 14.09 3.00 21.20
CA ILE A 107 13.13 3.84 20.49
C ILE A 107 13.54 5.31 20.65
N ASN A 108 13.72 6.02 19.54
CA ASN A 108 13.98 7.46 19.53
C ASN A 108 12.80 8.23 20.13
N GLU A 109 13.09 9.37 20.73
CA GLU A 109 12.05 10.30 21.18
C GLU A 109 11.15 10.74 20.03
N ARG A 110 9.87 10.97 20.35
CA ARG A 110 8.91 11.47 19.38
C ARG A 110 9.02 12.98 19.27
N ASP A 111 9.15 13.46 18.05
CA ASP A 111 9.08 14.86 17.69
C ASP A 111 8.04 14.98 16.58
N ILE A 112 6.86 15.51 16.91
CA ILE A 112 5.70 15.47 16.02
C ILE A 112 5.85 16.52 14.93
N ASP A 113 6.15 16.05 13.71
CA ASP A 113 6.06 16.87 12.51
C ASP A 113 4.60 16.91 12.02
N GLU A 114 3.96 18.05 12.25
CA GLU A 114 2.56 18.34 11.89
C GLU A 114 2.31 18.26 10.37
N GLU A 115 3.27 18.62 9.51
CA GLU A 115 3.10 18.49 8.06
C GLU A 115 3.08 17.02 7.63
N LYS A 116 3.91 16.20 8.25
CA LYS A 116 3.90 14.75 8.03
C LYS A 116 2.68 14.08 8.64
N ALA A 117 2.19 14.57 9.77
CA ALA A 117 0.96 14.07 10.37
C ALA A 117 -0.24 14.30 9.42
N LYS A 118 -0.36 15.50 8.86
CA LYS A 118 -1.36 15.82 7.82
C LYS A 118 -1.21 14.96 6.56
N SER A 119 0.05 14.74 6.13
CA SER A 119 0.31 13.83 4.99
C SER A 119 -0.18 12.41 5.27
N ALA A 120 -0.03 11.92 6.51
CA ALA A 120 -0.52 10.62 6.90
C ALA A 120 -2.06 10.55 6.88
N GLU A 121 -2.75 11.56 7.42
CA GLU A 121 -4.21 11.64 7.43
C GLU A 121 -4.81 11.60 6.02
N ILE A 122 -4.19 12.31 5.08
CA ILE A 122 -4.61 12.33 3.67
C ILE A 122 -4.54 10.92 3.05
N PHE A 123 -3.47 10.17 3.31
CA PHE A 123 -3.38 8.78 2.86
C PHE A 123 -4.34 7.85 3.61
N GLU A 124 -4.56 8.08 4.91
CA GLU A 124 -5.46 7.30 5.75
C GLU A 124 -6.89 7.35 5.21
N GLU A 125 -7.37 8.53 4.84
CA GLU A 125 -8.70 8.73 4.26
C GLU A 125 -8.91 7.87 3.01
N LYS A 126 -7.96 7.93 2.06
CA LYS A 126 -8.02 7.14 0.82
C LYS A 126 -7.81 5.65 1.05
N TRP A 127 -6.96 5.30 2.01
CA TRP A 127 -6.75 3.90 2.38
C TRP A 127 -8.02 3.29 2.99
N ILE A 128 -8.73 4.02 3.86
CA ILE A 128 -10.01 3.58 4.43
C ILE A 128 -11.04 3.39 3.31
N GLN A 129 -11.19 4.37 2.41
CA GLN A 129 -12.08 4.26 1.25
C GLN A 129 -11.81 2.98 0.42
N ALA A 130 -10.55 2.73 0.04
CA ALA A 130 -10.19 1.55 -0.73
C ALA A 130 -10.30 0.23 0.07
N ARG A 131 -10.08 0.27 1.38
CA ARG A 131 -10.13 -0.90 2.26
C ARG A 131 -11.57 -1.36 2.53
N GLU A 132 -12.49 -0.40 2.62
CA GLU A 132 -13.91 -0.62 2.95
C GLU A 132 -14.80 -0.73 1.70
N ASP A 133 -14.23 -0.57 0.51
CA ASP A 133 -14.92 -0.80 -0.75
C ASP A 133 -15.52 -2.22 -0.82
N GLU A 134 -16.83 -2.30 -1.01
CA GLU A 134 -17.60 -3.55 -0.92
C GLU A 134 -17.15 -4.58 -1.96
N GLU A 135 -16.91 -4.13 -3.20
CA GLU A 135 -16.48 -5.01 -4.30
C GLU A 135 -15.06 -5.53 -4.09
N TYR A 136 -14.16 -4.68 -3.59
CA TYR A 136 -12.83 -5.12 -3.17
C TYR A 136 -12.91 -6.19 -2.07
N LEU A 137 -13.78 -6.01 -1.07
CA LEU A 137 -13.95 -6.97 0.02
C LEU A 137 -14.49 -8.32 -0.47
N GLU A 138 -15.45 -8.30 -1.40
CA GLU A 138 -15.99 -9.49 -2.05
C GLU A 138 -14.90 -10.22 -2.84
N LYS A 139 -14.24 -9.53 -3.78
CA LYS A 139 -13.16 -10.10 -4.61
C LYS A 139 -12.01 -10.64 -3.78
N LYS A 140 -11.64 -9.94 -2.71
CA LYS A 140 -10.61 -10.41 -1.78
C LYS A 140 -11.01 -11.74 -1.15
N LYS A 141 -12.26 -11.85 -0.67
CA LYS A 141 -12.76 -13.08 -0.04
C LYS A 141 -12.79 -14.23 -1.04
N GLU A 142 -13.24 -13.97 -2.27
CA GLU A 142 -13.25 -14.96 -3.35
C GLU A 142 -11.83 -15.43 -3.70
N HIS A 143 -10.90 -14.49 -3.91
CA HIS A 143 -9.51 -14.80 -4.23
C HIS A 143 -8.84 -15.62 -3.13
N GLN A 144 -9.05 -15.24 -1.87
CA GLN A 144 -8.53 -15.99 -0.72
C GLN A 144 -9.17 -17.38 -0.59
N LYS A 145 -10.42 -17.58 -1.03
CA LYS A 145 -11.05 -18.90 -1.03
C LYS A 145 -10.48 -19.79 -2.14
N SER A 146 -10.24 -19.23 -3.32
CA SER A 146 -9.77 -19.96 -4.50
C SER A 146 -8.27 -20.26 -4.45
N TYR A 147 -7.49 -19.35 -3.86
CA TYR A 147 -6.04 -19.34 -3.97
C TYR A 147 -5.32 -19.09 -2.63
N GLY A 148 -6.03 -18.80 -1.53
CA GLY A 148 -5.43 -18.39 -0.25
C GLY A 148 -5.02 -19.51 0.69
#